data_AF-V9XH64-F1
#
_entry.id   AF-V9XH64-F1
#
_cell.length_a   1.000
_cell.length_b   1.000
_cell.length_c   1.000
_cell.angle_alpha   90.00
_cell.angle_beta   90.00
_cell.angle_gamma   90.00
#
_symmetry.space_group_name_H-M   'P 1'
#
loop_
_entity.id
_entity.type
_entity.pdbx_description
1 polymer ?
#
loop_
_entity_poly.entity_id
_entity_poly.type
_entity_poly.pdbx_seq_one_letter_code
_entity_poly.pdbx_strand_id
1 'polypeptide(L)'
;MGWSNTGPRSCATTELSTPPVLTLGDGICAGIVRAGGTAFDGPLYEYSSAPGATHGIELRITQGYSLLGEWTPSILNCDVTVAFDWHNLDTGARGTETRFVPAFHTSTRPLVMHVFPGPGRVALTMRTERPSIPVTTEVFVP
;
A
#
# COMPACT_ATOMS: atom_id res chain seq x y z
N MET A 1 -15.21 1.50 -8.24
CA MET A 1 -14.86 2.63 -9.12
C MET A 1 -13.76 3.43 -8.44
N GLY A 2 -12.52 3.19 -8.82
CA GLY A 2 -11.36 3.87 -8.24
C GLY A 2 -11.06 5.15 -9.01
N TRP A 3 -11.06 6.29 -8.33
CA TRP A 3 -10.30 7.44 -8.82
C TRP A 3 -8.83 7.16 -8.51
N SER A 4 -8.10 6.73 -9.52
CA SER A 4 -6.64 6.77 -9.48
C SER A 4 -6.22 8.23 -9.58
N ASN A 5 -5.35 8.70 -8.68
CA ASN A 5 -4.76 10.04 -8.79
C ASN A 5 -3.70 10.12 -9.89
N THR A 6 -3.44 9.01 -10.57
CA THR A 6 -2.66 8.98 -11.81
C THR A 6 -3.50 9.66 -12.90
N GLY A 7 -3.20 10.93 -13.18
CA GLY A 7 -3.84 11.66 -14.26
C GLY A 7 -3.63 10.99 -15.62
N PRO A 8 -4.26 11.49 -16.70
CA PRO A 8 -4.18 10.94 -18.07
C PRO A 8 -2.78 10.98 -18.72
N ARG A 9 -1.70 11.13 -17.95
CA ARG A 9 -0.30 11.20 -18.38
C ARG A 9 0.59 10.09 -17.80
N SER A 10 0.05 9.17 -17.01
CA SER A 10 0.76 7.93 -16.66
C SER A 10 0.66 6.96 -17.83
N CYS A 11 1.70 6.85 -18.65
CA CYS A 11 1.67 6.09 -19.90
C CYS A 11 1.78 4.57 -19.70
N ALA A 12 2.29 4.13 -18.54
CA ALA A 12 2.37 2.73 -18.16
C ALA A 12 1.96 2.56 -16.69
N THR A 13 1.09 1.59 -16.43
CA THR A 13 0.67 1.21 -15.08
C THR A 13 0.73 -0.30 -14.91
N THR A 14 1.15 -0.73 -13.71
CA THR A 14 1.14 -2.14 -13.31
C THR A 14 0.33 -2.27 -12.04
N GLU A 15 -0.79 -2.99 -12.08
CA GLU A 15 -1.59 -3.28 -10.89
C GLU A 15 -0.87 -4.27 -9.98
N LEU A 16 -0.96 -4.05 -8.67
CA LEU A 16 -0.45 -4.97 -7.66
C LEU A 16 -1.50 -5.18 -6.57
N SER A 17 -1.56 -6.39 -6.03
CA SER A 17 -2.30 -6.72 -4.82
C SER A 17 -1.42 -7.57 -3.94
N THR A 18 -1.20 -7.15 -2.70
CA THR A 18 -0.48 -7.96 -1.73
C THR A 18 -1.44 -8.94 -1.06
N PRO A 19 -0.96 -10.13 -0.69
CA PRO A 19 -1.65 -10.93 0.30
C PRO A 19 -1.91 -10.12 1.59
N PRO A 20 -2.93 -10.49 2.40
CA PRO A 20 -3.17 -9.82 3.67
C PRO A 20 -2.03 -10.08 4.67
N VAL A 21 -1.64 -9.06 5.43
CA VAL A 21 -0.78 -9.19 6.60
C VAL A 21 -1.65 -9.39 7.83
N LEU A 22 -1.37 -10.46 8.56
CA LEU A 22 -1.89 -10.68 9.91
C LEU A 22 -0.97 -9.96 10.90
N THR A 23 -1.55 -9.15 11.77
CA THR A 23 -0.79 -8.37 12.76
C THR A 23 -1.43 -8.48 14.14
N LEU A 24 -0.61 -8.40 15.17
CA LEU A 24 -1.04 -7.93 16.48
C LEU A 24 -0.95 -6.40 16.44
N GLY A 25 -2.08 -5.69 16.36
CA GLY A 25 -2.23 -4.23 16.51
C GLY A 25 -1.85 -3.82 17.92
N ASP A 26 -2.71 -3.19 18.73
CA ASP A 26 -2.36 -2.64 20.07
C ASP A 26 -1.73 -3.55 21.15
N GLY A 27 -1.24 -4.74 20.80
CA GLY A 27 -0.64 -5.76 21.66
C GLY A 27 -1.69 -6.81 22.03
N ILE A 28 -2.96 -6.47 21.80
CA ILE A 28 -4.15 -7.25 22.14
C ILE A 28 -5.18 -7.31 20.99
N CYS A 29 -5.02 -6.49 19.95
CA CYS A 29 -5.95 -6.41 18.83
C CYS A 29 -5.43 -7.23 17.65
N ALA A 30 -6.12 -8.30 17.26
CA ALA A 30 -5.77 -9.04 16.04
C ALA A 30 -6.30 -8.28 14.82
N GLY A 31 -5.39 -7.87 13.94
CA GLY A 31 -5.69 -7.05 12.77
C GLY A 31 -5.39 -7.76 11.46
N ILE A 32 -6.18 -7.47 10.43
CA ILE A 32 -5.89 -7.81 9.04
C ILE A 32 -5.64 -6.52 8.27
N VAL A 33 -4.47 -6.42 7.65
CA VAL A 33 -4.10 -5.30 6.77
C VAL A 33 -3.92 -5.81 5.35
N ARG A 34 -4.47 -5.08 4.38
CA ARG A 34 -4.31 -5.36 2.95
C ARG A 34 -3.74 -4.12 2.28
N ALA A 35 -2.90 -4.35 1.27
CA ALA A 35 -2.48 -3.30 0.37
C ALA A 35 -2.70 -3.76 -1.07
N GLY A 36 -3.17 -2.85 -1.90
CA GLY A 36 -3.21 -3.00 -3.34
C GLY A 36 -2.95 -1.66 -3.97
N GLY A 37 -2.57 -1.61 -5.23
CA GLY A 37 -2.07 -0.37 -5.78
C GLY A 37 -1.70 -0.45 -7.24
N THR A 38 -1.10 0.62 -7.72
CA THR A 38 -0.60 0.74 -9.08
C THR A 38 0.82 1.28 -9.05
N ALA A 39 1.75 0.57 -9.69
CA ALA A 39 2.99 1.18 -10.12
C ALA A 39 2.72 2.03 -11.35
N PHE A 40 3.39 3.17 -11.48
CA PHE A 40 3.15 4.13 -12.55
C PHE A 40 4.43 4.82 -13.01
N ASP A 41 4.46 5.16 -14.30
CA ASP A 41 5.45 6.06 -14.88
C ASP A 41 4.74 7.30 -15.43
N GLY A 42 5.02 8.44 -14.83
CA GLY A 42 4.50 9.75 -15.22
C GLY A 42 4.33 10.67 -14.02
N PRO A 43 4.34 12.00 -14.24
CA PRO A 43 4.21 12.94 -13.14
C PRO A 43 2.83 12.81 -12.51
N LEU A 44 2.79 12.48 -11.22
CA LEU A 44 1.54 12.52 -10.45
C LEU A 44 0.92 13.91 -10.51
N TYR A 45 -0.42 13.93 -10.50
CA TYR A 45 -1.21 15.15 -10.63
C TYR A 45 -0.94 16.14 -9.47
N GLU A 46 -1.17 17.43 -9.71
CA GLU A 46 -0.81 18.52 -8.79
C GLU A 46 -1.49 18.44 -7.42
N TYR A 47 -2.67 17.80 -7.35
CA TYR A 47 -3.41 17.58 -6.09
C TYR A 47 -3.10 16.24 -5.42
N SER A 48 -2.10 15.50 -5.90
CA SER A 48 -1.64 14.28 -5.23
C SER A 48 -0.75 14.61 -4.03
N SER A 49 -0.53 13.62 -3.15
CA SER A 49 0.41 13.74 -2.03
C SER A 49 1.89 13.79 -2.45
N ALA A 50 2.20 13.56 -3.73
CA ALA A 50 3.56 13.64 -4.27
C ALA A 50 3.57 14.24 -5.69
N PRO A 51 3.29 15.55 -5.84
CA PRO A 51 3.18 16.19 -7.15
C PRO A 51 4.47 16.05 -7.98
N GLY A 52 4.32 15.68 -9.26
CA GLY A 52 5.45 15.57 -10.18
C GLY A 52 6.33 14.33 -10.00
N ALA A 53 6.02 13.44 -9.05
CA ALA A 53 6.75 12.20 -8.88
C ALA A 53 6.57 11.26 -10.09
N THR A 54 7.64 10.58 -10.49
CA THR A 54 7.68 9.59 -11.59
C THR A 54 8.25 8.26 -11.06
N HIS A 55 8.05 7.17 -11.80
CA HIS A 55 8.54 5.82 -11.45
C HIS A 55 8.23 5.44 -10.00
N GLY A 56 6.94 5.48 -9.66
CA GLY A 56 6.45 5.32 -8.29
C GLY A 56 5.41 4.22 -8.16
N ILE A 57 5.06 3.92 -6.92
CA ILE A 57 3.99 2.98 -6.57
C ILE A 57 3.00 3.71 -5.68
N GLU A 58 1.74 3.79 -6.10
CA GLU A 58 0.63 4.24 -5.27
C GLU A 58 0.01 3.01 -4.59
N LEU A 59 0.07 2.98 -3.26
CA LEU A 59 -0.45 1.94 -2.41
C LEU A 59 -1.71 2.40 -1.71
N ARG A 60 -2.73 1.55 -1.77
CA ARG A 60 -4.03 1.70 -1.14
C ARG A 60 -4.14 0.68 -0.02
N ILE A 61 -4.05 1.16 1.21
CA ILE A 61 -4.04 0.35 2.42
C ILE A 61 -5.46 0.31 3.00
N THR A 62 -5.94 -0.88 3.30
CA THR A 62 -7.25 -1.11 3.92
C THR A 62 -7.12 -2.09 5.06
N GLN A 63 -8.04 -1.98 6.01
CA GLN A 63 -8.06 -2.86 7.17
C GLN A 63 -9.36 -3.64 7.31
N GLY A 64 -9.23 -4.72 8.07
CA GLY A 64 -10.32 -5.53 8.55
C GLY A 64 -10.95 -6.34 7.44
N TYR A 65 -12.01 -7.02 7.83
CA TYR A 65 -12.83 -7.81 6.95
C TYR A 65 -14.29 -7.61 7.30
N SER A 66 -15.16 -7.58 6.29
CA SER A 66 -16.59 -7.42 6.49
C SER A 66 -17.33 -8.66 5.97
N LEU A 67 -18.03 -9.36 6.87
CA LEU A 67 -18.71 -10.63 6.58
C LEU A 67 -19.94 -10.46 5.69
N LEU A 68 -20.63 -9.32 5.77
CA LEU A 68 -21.89 -9.05 5.07
C LEU A 68 -21.72 -8.02 3.94
N GLY A 69 -20.47 -7.75 3.55
CA GLY A 69 -20.12 -6.80 2.50
C GLY A 69 -19.60 -5.46 3.02
N GLU A 70 -19.11 -4.64 2.11
CA GLU A 70 -18.28 -3.46 2.36
C GLU A 70 -18.92 -2.38 3.28
N TRP A 71 -20.24 -2.39 3.48
CA TRP A 71 -20.98 -1.43 4.30
C TRP A 71 -21.24 -1.89 5.75
N THR A 72 -20.96 -3.14 6.08
CA THR A 72 -21.17 -3.63 7.45
C THR A 72 -19.93 -3.42 8.31
N PRO A 73 -20.06 -3.38 9.66
CA PRO A 73 -18.92 -3.17 10.55
C PRO A 73 -17.80 -4.16 10.22
N SER A 74 -16.62 -3.62 9.96
CA SER A 74 -15.41 -4.43 9.79
C SER A 74 -14.98 -4.98 11.13
N ILE A 75 -14.67 -6.27 11.17
CA ILE A 75 -13.97 -6.89 12.29
C ILE A 75 -12.47 -6.98 11.97
N LEU A 76 -11.64 -7.17 13.01
CA LEU A 76 -10.19 -7.31 12.88
C LEU A 76 -9.51 -6.09 12.26
N ASN A 77 -10.00 -4.90 12.62
CA ASN A 77 -9.39 -3.60 12.34
C ASN A 77 -8.76 -3.05 13.63
N CYS A 78 -7.56 -2.48 13.52
CA CYS A 78 -6.77 -2.04 14.66
C CYS A 78 -5.91 -0.84 14.28
N ASP A 79 -5.64 0.04 15.22
CA ASP A 79 -4.63 1.06 15.03
C ASP A 79 -3.25 0.39 14.89
N VAL A 80 -2.60 0.61 13.75
CA VAL A 80 -1.32 -0.02 13.44
C VAL A 80 -0.49 0.84 12.52
N THR A 81 0.83 0.85 12.72
CA THR A 81 1.78 1.38 11.76
C THR A 81 2.19 0.27 10.79
N VAL A 82 1.92 0.49 9.51
CA VAL A 82 2.40 -0.37 8.43
C VAL A 82 3.76 0.12 7.94
N ALA A 83 4.62 -0.79 7.57
CA ALA A 83 5.91 -0.51 6.94
C ALA A 83 6.00 -1.27 5.63
N PHE A 84 6.41 -0.56 4.58
CA PHE A 84 6.71 -1.10 3.27
C PHE A 84 8.21 -1.02 3.05
N ASP A 85 8.90 -2.15 3.22
CA ASP A 85 10.30 -2.27 2.84
C ASP A 85 10.36 -2.58 1.34
N TRP A 86 11.06 -1.75 0.59
CA TRP A 86 11.22 -1.93 -0.85
C TRP A 86 12.67 -2.19 -1.21
N HIS A 87 12.87 -3.03 -2.21
CA HIS A 87 14.17 -3.34 -2.78
C HIS A 87 14.05 -3.37 -4.30
N ASN A 88 14.71 -2.42 -4.95
CA ASN A 88 14.87 -2.41 -6.39
C ASN A 88 15.92 -3.47 -6.77
N LEU A 89 15.47 -4.54 -7.42
CA LEU A 89 16.29 -5.69 -7.77
C LEU A 89 17.26 -5.40 -8.92
N ASP A 90 17.00 -4.35 -9.70
CA ASP A 90 17.82 -3.99 -10.85
C ASP A 90 18.94 -2.99 -10.47
N THR A 91 18.67 -2.09 -9.53
CA THR A 91 19.67 -1.09 -9.06
C THR A 91 20.30 -1.43 -7.71
N GLY A 92 19.69 -2.33 -6.93
CA GLY A 92 20.08 -2.64 -5.56
C GLY A 92 19.63 -1.60 -4.53
N ALA A 93 18.95 -0.53 -4.95
CA ALA A 93 18.43 0.50 -4.04
C ALA A 93 17.39 -0.08 -3.09
N ARG A 94 17.37 0.41 -1.84
CA ARG A 94 16.47 -0.05 -0.79
C ARG A 94 15.96 1.12 0.03
N GLY A 95 14.79 0.94 0.62
CA GLY A 95 14.25 1.88 1.59
C GLY A 95 13.05 1.29 2.33
N THR A 96 12.56 2.05 3.28
CA THR A 96 11.38 1.70 4.07
C THR A 96 10.51 2.93 4.17
N GLU A 97 9.24 2.76 3.83
CA GLU A 97 8.24 3.79 3.99
C GLU A 97 7.22 3.33 5.05
N THR A 98 6.87 4.20 6.00
CA THR A 98 5.97 3.83 7.10
C THR A 98 4.74 4.72 7.14
N ARG A 99 3.61 4.16 7.56
CA ARG A 99 2.37 4.92 7.68
C ARG A 99 1.50 4.40 8.82
N PHE A 100 1.03 5.32 9.66
CA PHE A 100 0.01 5.00 10.66
C PHE A 100 -1.36 4.83 9.98
N VAL A 101 -2.03 3.72 10.28
CA VAL A 101 -3.33 3.35 9.72
C VAL A 101 -4.33 3.18 10.87
N PRO A 102 -5.21 4.16 11.07
CA PRO A 102 -6.29 4.05 12.05
C PRO A 102 -7.29 2.93 11.72
N ALA A 103 -7.90 2.35 12.75
CA ALA A 103 -8.86 1.24 12.66
C ALA A 103 -10.08 1.51 11.77
N PHE A 104 -10.44 2.79 11.55
CA PHE A 104 -11.60 3.15 10.71
C PHE A 104 -11.29 3.16 9.20
N HIS A 105 -10.04 2.95 8.79
CA HIS A 105 -9.65 2.87 7.37
C HIS A 105 -9.92 1.48 6.80
N THR A 106 -11.17 1.26 6.40
CA THR A 106 -11.67 0.03 5.81
C THR A 106 -11.65 0.10 4.27
N SER A 107 -12.22 -0.88 3.58
CA SER A 107 -12.28 -0.88 2.12
C SER A 107 -13.04 0.31 1.52
N THR A 108 -14.04 0.86 2.23
CA THR A 108 -14.76 2.08 1.82
C THR A 108 -13.96 3.36 2.02
N ARG A 109 -12.98 3.34 2.91
CA ARG A 109 -12.17 4.51 3.29
C ARG A 109 -10.69 4.14 3.31
N PRO A 110 -10.12 3.77 2.15
CA PRO A 110 -8.74 3.37 2.08
C PRO A 110 -7.80 4.52 2.43
N LEU A 111 -6.63 4.19 2.96
CA LEU A 111 -5.53 5.14 3.13
C LEU A 111 -4.57 5.02 1.94
N VAL A 112 -4.20 6.15 1.35
CA VAL A 112 -3.26 6.20 0.22
C VAL A 112 -1.85 6.54 0.71
N MET A 113 -0.86 5.89 0.11
CA MET A 113 0.56 6.05 0.39
C MET A 113 1.35 5.89 -0.90
N HIS A 114 2.51 6.54 -1.00
CA HIS A 114 3.38 6.43 -2.18
C HIS A 114 4.75 5.90 -1.79
N VAL A 115 5.36 5.12 -2.69
CA VAL A 115 6.72 4.60 -2.57
C VAL A 115 7.47 4.92 -3.87
N PHE A 116 8.71 5.39 -3.78
CA PHE A 116 9.50 5.85 -4.93
C PHE A 116 10.81 5.05 -5.08
N PRO A 117 10.73 3.76 -5.49
CA PRO A 117 11.89 2.89 -5.61
C PRO A 117 12.69 3.10 -6.92
N GLY A 118 12.20 3.97 -7.81
CA GLY A 118 12.72 4.12 -9.18
C GLY A 118 12.26 3.02 -10.13
N PRO A 119 12.61 3.11 -11.43
CA PRO A 119 12.22 2.13 -12.44
C PRO A 119 12.83 0.76 -12.17
N GLY A 120 12.15 -0.28 -12.66
CA GLY A 120 12.61 -1.66 -12.66
C GLY A 120 11.79 -2.60 -11.79
N ARG A 121 12.34 -3.79 -11.52
CA ARG A 121 11.71 -4.81 -10.68
C ARG A 121 11.90 -4.47 -9.21
N VAL A 122 10.80 -4.34 -8.48
CA VAL A 122 10.80 -3.97 -7.07
C VAL A 122 10.15 -5.07 -6.25
N ALA A 123 10.90 -5.63 -5.31
CA ALA A 123 10.35 -6.45 -4.26
C ALA A 123 9.81 -5.54 -3.14
N LEU A 124 8.50 -5.60 -2.90
CA LEU A 124 7.80 -4.82 -1.90
C LEU A 124 7.34 -5.75 -0.77
N THR A 125 7.89 -5.54 0.43
CA THR A 125 7.54 -6.30 1.63
C THR A 125 6.69 -5.45 2.55
N MET A 126 5.44 -5.86 2.76
CA MET A 126 4.56 -5.25 3.74
C MET A 126 4.70 -5.98 5.08
N ARG A 127 4.90 -5.20 6.13
CA ARG A 127 4.86 -5.65 7.52
C ARG A 127 4.22 -4.58 8.40
N THR A 128 4.08 -4.87 9.68
CA THR A 128 3.70 -3.86 10.68
C THR A 128 4.82 -3.67 11.70
N GLU A 129 4.79 -2.57 12.46
CA GLU A 129 5.76 -2.32 13.54
C GLU A 129 5.65 -3.31 14.72
N ARG A 130 4.59 -4.12 14.72
CA ARG A 130 4.29 -5.09 15.76
C ARG A 130 4.36 -6.50 15.19
N PRO A 131 4.31 -7.55 16.02
CA PRO A 131 4.42 -8.93 15.53
C PRO A 131 3.40 -9.17 14.40
N SER A 132 3.94 -9.47 13.23
CA SER A 132 3.19 -9.70 12.00
C SER A 132 3.85 -10.77 11.16
N ILE A 133 3.07 -11.35 10.26
CA ILE A 133 3.60 -12.22 9.21
C ILE A 133 3.84 -11.33 7.98
N PRO A 134 5.10 -10.95 7.67
CA PRO A 134 5.39 -10.08 6.55
C PRO A 134 5.05 -10.80 5.24
N VAL A 135 4.59 -10.03 4.25
CA VAL A 135 4.28 -10.53 2.91
C VAL A 135 5.06 -9.75 1.87
N THR A 136 5.65 -10.45 0.91
CA THR A 136 6.41 -9.83 -0.16
C THR A 136 5.69 -10.05 -1.48
N THR A 137 5.59 -8.99 -2.28
CA THR A 137 5.13 -9.06 -3.67
C THR A 137 6.17 -8.40 -4.57
N GLU A 138 6.37 -8.93 -5.76
CA GLU A 138 7.17 -8.27 -6.78
C GLU A 138 6.26 -7.44 -7.68
N VAL A 139 6.70 -6.23 -8.03
CA VAL A 139 6.02 -5.33 -8.96
C VAL A 139 7.05 -4.72 -9.91
N PHE A 140 6.66 -4.57 -11.17
CA PHE A 140 7.46 -3.84 -12.14
C PHE A 140 7.02 -2.37 -12.14
N VAL A 141 7.97 -1.49 -11.80
CA VAL A 141 7.81 -0.04 -11.91
C VAL A 141 8.29 0.36 -13.30
N PRO A 142 7.37 0.78 -14.18
CA PRO A 142 7.74 1.27 -15.51
C PRO A 142 8.63 2.50 -15.41
#